data_AF-A0A925I4R9-F1
#
_entry.id   AF-A0A925I4R9-F1
#
_cell.length_a   1.000
_cell.length_b   1.000
_cell.length_c   1.000
_cell.angle_alpha   90.00
_cell.angle_beta   90.00
_cell.angle_gamma   90.00
#
_symmetry.space_group_name_H-M   'P 1'
#
loop_
_entity.id
_entity.type
_entity.pdbx_description
1 polymer ?
#
loop_
_entity_poly.entity_id
_entity_poly.type
_entity_poly.pdbx_seq_one_letter_code
_entity_poly.pdbx_strand_id
1 'polypeptide(L)'
;EAAYAAGVLGAGPDAAAHQRLRDQAAKAAAAAREGMPKVVAAALRSRKGAGLVNVGYAHMTMQRFDQGIELIEKGVARGVERNPDLARLRLGYAYAMAGRKEQARETLTALATLDGAGSVGRLAHYWLLWLDRPARP
;
A
#
# COMPACT_ATOMS: atom_id res chain seq x y z
N GLU A 1 -13.56 -4.88 -14.45
CA GLU A 1 -13.82 -4.47 -15.85
C GLU A 1 -13.77 -5.66 -16.80
N ALA A 2 -12.65 -6.40 -16.89
CA ALA A 2 -12.48 -7.49 -17.86
C ALA A 2 -13.58 -8.57 -17.87
N ALA A 3 -14.08 -9.02 -16.71
CA ALA A 3 -15.15 -10.04 -16.65
C ALA A 3 -16.57 -9.53 -17.02
N TYR A 4 -16.81 -8.22 -16.91
CA TYR A 4 -18.06 -7.57 -17.31
C TYR A 4 -18.03 -7.24 -18.81
N ALA A 5 -16.88 -6.75 -19.29
CA ALA A 5 -16.61 -6.52 -20.70
C ALA A 5 -16.59 -7.82 -21.52
N ALA A 6 -16.23 -8.94 -20.90
CA ALA A 6 -16.27 -10.28 -21.49
C ALA A 6 -17.66 -10.96 -21.40
N GLY A 7 -18.68 -10.31 -20.84
CA GLY A 7 -20.05 -10.85 -20.73
C GLY A 7 -20.21 -12.01 -19.73
N VAL A 8 -19.20 -12.31 -18.91
CA VAL A 8 -19.23 -13.40 -17.91
C VAL A 8 -19.96 -12.97 -16.62
N LEU A 9 -19.90 -11.67 -16.29
CA LEU A 9 -20.70 -11.03 -15.23
C LEU A 9 -21.57 -9.94 -15.86
N GLY A 10 -22.84 -9.82 -15.47
CA GLY A 10 -23.79 -8.85 -16.06
C GLY A 10 -24.63 -9.37 -17.24
N ALA A 11 -24.57 -10.67 -17.55
CA ALA A 11 -25.45 -11.35 -18.51
C ALA A 11 -26.20 -12.53 -17.83
N GLY A 12 -27.31 -12.97 -18.42
CA GLY A 12 -28.15 -14.06 -17.88
C GLY A 12 -29.08 -13.62 -16.73
N PRO A 13 -29.77 -14.57 -16.06
CA PRO A 13 -30.79 -14.28 -15.05
C PRO A 13 -30.26 -13.49 -13.84
N ASP A 14 -28.96 -13.59 -13.53
CA ASP A 14 -28.31 -12.92 -12.40
C ASP A 14 -27.68 -11.55 -12.77
N ALA A 15 -27.86 -11.07 -14.00
CA ALA A 15 -27.29 -9.81 -14.48
C ALA A 15 -27.62 -8.62 -13.56
N ALA A 16 -28.87 -8.52 -13.12
CA ALA A 16 -29.33 -7.45 -12.22
C ALA A 16 -28.67 -7.54 -10.83
N ALA A 17 -28.42 -8.75 -10.31
CA ALA A 17 -27.73 -8.96 -9.04
C ALA A 17 -26.25 -8.57 -9.15
N HIS A 18 -25.57 -8.96 -10.24
CA HIS A 18 -24.19 -8.56 -10.53
C HIS A 18 -24.03 -7.04 -10.67
N GLN A 19 -24.97 -6.37 -11.33
CA GLN A 19 -24.95 -4.91 -11.47
C GLN A 19 -25.14 -4.21 -10.13
N ARG A 20 -26.10 -4.64 -9.31
CA ARG A 20 -26.31 -4.10 -7.95
C ARG A 20 -25.07 -4.26 -7.07
N LEU A 21 -24.40 -5.41 -7.12
CA LEU A 21 -23.16 -5.64 -6.36
C LEU A 21 -22.05 -4.69 -6.80
N ARG A 22 -21.88 -4.47 -8.12
CA ARG A 22 -20.92 -3.51 -8.68
C ARG A 22 -21.22 -2.10 -8.21
N ASP A 23 -22.47 -1.67 -8.28
CA ASP A 23 -22.88 -0.31 -7.87
C ASP A 23 -22.65 -0.10 -6.36
N GLN A 24 -22.95 -1.11 -5.54
CA GLN A 24 -22.64 -1.09 -4.11
C GLN A 24 -21.15 -0.99 -3.83
N ALA A 25 -20.32 -1.77 -4.53
CA ALA A 25 -18.87 -1.72 -4.40
C ALA A 25 -18.31 -0.35 -4.85
N ALA A 26 -18.82 0.21 -5.95
CA ALA A 26 -18.44 1.54 -6.42
C ALA A 26 -18.82 2.64 -5.42
N LYS A 27 -20.04 2.58 -4.86
CA LYS A 27 -20.50 3.51 -3.82
C LYS A 27 -19.67 3.40 -2.54
N ALA A 28 -19.35 2.18 -2.09
CA ALA A 28 -18.50 1.95 -0.93
C ALA A 28 -17.08 2.50 -1.15
N ALA A 29 -16.52 2.30 -2.34
CA ALA A 29 -15.22 2.86 -2.71
C ALA A 29 -15.24 4.40 -2.76
N ALA A 30 -16.33 5.01 -3.26
CA ALA A 30 -16.49 6.46 -3.26
C ALA A 30 -16.58 7.03 -1.84
N ALA A 31 -17.42 6.44 -0.98
CA ALA A 31 -17.55 6.85 0.42
C ALA A 31 -16.23 6.72 1.19
N ALA A 32 -15.46 5.64 0.95
CA ALA A 32 -14.14 5.47 1.54
C ALA A 32 -13.15 6.57 1.09
N ARG A 33 -13.22 7.02 -0.17
CA ARG A 33 -12.39 8.14 -0.67
C ARG A 33 -12.79 9.47 -0.04
N GLU A 34 -14.08 9.74 0.15
CA GLU A 34 -14.59 10.98 0.77
C GLU A 34 -14.25 11.09 2.25
N GLY A 35 -14.22 9.96 2.98
CA GLY A 35 -13.80 9.92 4.38
C GLY A 35 -12.30 10.09 4.59
N MET A 36 -11.48 9.78 3.59
CA MET A 36 -10.02 9.70 3.70
C MET A 36 -9.35 11.01 4.20
N PRO A 37 -9.73 12.22 3.74
CA PRO A 37 -9.13 13.46 4.22
C PRO A 37 -9.24 13.65 5.74
N LYS A 38 -10.36 13.25 6.35
CA LYS A 38 -10.54 13.33 7.81
C LYS A 38 -9.60 12.38 8.54
N VAL A 39 -9.41 11.17 8.00
CA VAL A 39 -8.49 10.17 8.56
C VAL A 39 -7.03 10.63 8.43
N VAL A 40 -6.64 11.20 7.28
CA VAL A 40 -5.32 11.79 7.06
C VAL A 40 -5.08 12.95 8.05
N ALA A 41 -6.04 13.87 8.21
CA ALA A 41 -5.91 14.99 9.13
C ALA A 41 -5.80 14.54 10.60
N ALA A 42 -6.52 13.49 11.01
CA ALA A 42 -6.38 12.91 12.33
C ALA A 42 -4.97 12.30 12.53
N ALA A 43 -4.47 11.53 11.55
CA ALA A 43 -3.14 10.94 11.60
C ALA A 43 -2.04 12.00 11.64
N LEU A 44 -2.16 13.09 10.86
CA LEU A 44 -1.19 14.19 10.83
C LEU A 44 -1.11 14.97 12.15
N ARG A 45 -2.19 15.02 12.95
CA ARG A 45 -2.18 15.65 14.28
C ARG A 45 -1.56 14.79 15.38
N SER A 46 -1.49 13.47 15.17
CA SER A 46 -0.88 12.56 16.15
C SER A 46 0.63 12.72 16.19
N ARG A 47 1.23 12.70 17.38
CA ARG A 47 2.69 12.61 17.53
C ARG A 47 3.24 11.24 17.15
N LYS A 48 2.39 10.21 17.10
CA LYS A 48 2.78 8.84 16.76
C LYS A 48 2.73 8.59 15.25
N GLY A 49 3.74 7.93 14.72
CA GLY A 49 3.87 7.64 13.30
C GLY A 49 2.96 6.53 12.76
N ALA A 50 2.52 5.59 13.62
CA ALA A 50 1.79 4.40 13.18
C ALA A 50 0.51 4.71 12.39
N GLY A 51 -0.23 5.76 12.78
CA GLY A 51 -1.43 6.20 12.07
C GLY A 51 -1.13 6.65 10.64
N LEU A 52 -0.04 7.40 10.45
CA LEU A 52 0.39 7.87 9.14
C LEU A 52 0.85 6.73 8.23
N VAL A 53 1.59 5.76 8.77
CA VAL A 53 1.99 4.56 8.02
C VAL A 53 0.75 3.77 7.55
N ASN A 54 -0.25 3.61 8.40
CA ASN A 54 -1.48 2.88 8.05
C ASN A 54 -2.30 3.61 6.97
N VAL A 55 -2.46 4.92 7.10
CA VAL A 55 -3.21 5.70 6.10
C VAL A 55 -2.44 5.79 4.78
N GLY A 56 -1.12 5.97 4.84
CA GLY A 56 -0.28 5.93 3.64
C GLY A 56 -0.36 4.58 2.92
N TYR A 57 -0.38 3.47 3.66
CA TYR A 57 -0.61 2.14 3.07
C TYR A 57 -2.01 2.03 2.42
N ALA A 58 -3.05 2.63 2.99
CA ALA A 58 -4.36 2.69 2.35
C ALA A 58 -4.35 3.51 1.04
N HIS A 59 -3.53 4.55 0.94
CA HIS A 59 -3.33 5.26 -0.34
C HIS A 59 -2.61 4.40 -1.39
N MET A 60 -1.65 3.57 -0.96
CA MET A 60 -0.95 2.63 -1.84
C MET A 60 -1.91 1.62 -2.50
N THR A 61 -2.88 1.09 -1.76
CA THR A 61 -3.89 0.15 -2.31
C THR A 61 -4.85 0.83 -3.29
N MET A 62 -4.98 2.16 -3.21
CA MET A 62 -5.74 2.98 -4.16
C MET A 62 -4.88 3.49 -5.33
N GLN A 63 -3.66 2.96 -5.51
CA GLN A 63 -2.68 3.39 -6.52
C GLN A 63 -2.28 4.88 -6.42
N ARG A 64 -2.50 5.51 -5.26
CA ARG A 64 -2.09 6.90 -4.98
C ARG A 64 -0.68 6.89 -4.40
N PHE A 65 0.28 6.44 -5.20
CA PHE A 65 1.61 6.09 -4.74
C PHE A 65 2.37 7.24 -4.07
N ASP A 66 2.41 8.41 -4.70
CA ASP A 66 3.15 9.56 -4.14
C ASP A 66 2.59 10.01 -2.79
N GLN A 67 1.27 10.12 -2.68
CA GLN A 67 0.60 10.46 -1.43
C GLN A 67 0.81 9.39 -0.36
N GLY A 68 0.76 8.12 -0.75
CA GLY A 68 0.99 6.99 0.15
C GLY A 68 2.41 6.99 0.71
N ILE A 69 3.40 7.18 -0.16
CA ILE A 69 4.81 7.28 0.21
C ILE A 69 5.04 8.44 1.17
N GLU A 70 4.57 9.65 0.86
CA GLU A 70 4.75 10.83 1.70
C GLU A 70 4.21 10.61 3.13
N LEU A 71 3.03 9.99 3.25
CA LEU A 71 2.44 9.66 4.54
C LEU A 71 3.25 8.59 5.28
N ILE A 72 3.71 7.54 4.59
CA ILE A 72 4.54 6.49 5.21
C ILE A 72 5.88 7.08 5.67
N GLU A 73 6.56 7.90 4.88
CA GLU A 73 7.80 8.58 5.24
C GLU A 73 7.62 9.43 6.50
N LYS A 74 6.59 10.28 6.54
CA LYS A 74 6.24 11.08 7.73
C LYS A 74 5.95 10.20 8.94
N GLY A 75 5.29 9.07 8.73
CA GLY A 75 5.01 8.09 9.78
C GLY A 75 6.27 7.45 10.33
N VAL A 76 7.18 6.99 9.47
CA VAL A 76 8.47 6.42 9.87
C VAL A 76 9.31 7.46 10.61
N ALA A 77 9.39 8.70 10.11
CA ALA A 77 10.14 9.79 10.73
C ALA A 77 9.62 10.17 12.13
N ARG A 78 8.30 10.07 12.38
CA ARG A 78 7.71 10.29 13.71
C ARG A 78 7.90 9.13 14.68
N GLY A 79 8.41 7.99 14.21
CA GLY A 79 8.60 6.78 15.02
C GLY A 79 7.33 5.94 15.16
N VAL A 80 7.53 4.63 15.19
CA VAL A 80 6.47 3.63 15.34
C VAL A 80 6.84 2.69 16.49
N GLU A 81 6.08 2.75 17.58
CA GLU A 81 6.42 2.11 18.86
C GLU A 81 6.46 0.57 18.80
N ARG A 82 5.47 -0.04 18.13
CA ARG A 82 5.29 -1.51 18.20
C ARG A 82 6.08 -2.29 17.17
N ASN A 83 6.36 -1.71 15.99
CA ASN A 83 7.03 -2.39 14.88
C ASN A 83 7.68 -1.38 13.92
N PRO A 84 8.75 -0.68 14.31
CA PRO A 84 9.40 0.31 13.47
C PRO A 84 9.99 -0.29 12.17
N ASP A 85 10.53 -1.51 12.25
CA ASP A 85 11.11 -2.16 11.07
C ASP A 85 10.04 -2.57 10.06
N LEU A 86 8.86 -3.01 10.52
CA LEU A 86 7.74 -3.29 9.63
C LEU A 86 7.25 -2.01 8.93
N ALA A 87 7.29 -0.86 9.61
CA ALA A 87 6.94 0.42 9.00
C ALA A 87 7.94 0.80 7.91
N ARG A 88 9.24 0.60 8.14
CA ARG A 88 10.29 0.78 7.13
C ARG A 88 10.15 -0.22 5.97
N LEU A 89 9.77 -1.47 6.25
CA LEU A 89 9.51 -2.47 5.21
C LEU A 89 8.35 -2.02 4.30
N ARG A 90 7.29 -1.47 4.89
CA ARG A 90 6.17 -0.88 4.13
C ARG A 90 6.60 0.31 3.28
N LEU A 91 7.57 1.10 3.73
CA LEU A 91 8.16 2.18 2.93
C LEU A 91 8.94 1.63 1.72
N GLY A 92 9.81 0.64 1.94
CA GLY A 92 10.54 -0.04 0.86
C GLY A 92 9.60 -0.68 -0.17
N TYR A 93 8.54 -1.34 0.31
CA TYR A 93 7.43 -1.82 -0.53
C TYR A 93 6.78 -0.69 -1.32
N ALA A 94 6.50 0.45 -0.68
CA ALA A 94 5.84 1.56 -1.34
C ALA A 94 6.66 2.15 -2.48
N TYR A 95 7.96 2.34 -2.27
CA TYR A 95 8.88 2.74 -3.33
C TYR A 95 8.93 1.71 -4.47
N ALA A 96 8.98 0.42 -4.15
CA ALA A 96 9.00 -0.65 -5.14
C ALA A 96 7.77 -0.63 -6.05
N MET A 97 6.58 -0.46 -5.45
CA MET A 97 5.31 -0.38 -6.19
C MET A 97 5.17 0.90 -7.01
N ALA A 98 5.78 2.00 -6.57
CA ALA A 98 5.81 3.27 -7.29
C ALA A 98 6.86 3.31 -8.41
N GLY A 99 7.63 2.23 -8.62
CA GLY A 99 8.74 2.20 -9.58
C GLY A 99 9.98 2.98 -9.15
N ARG A 100 10.03 3.47 -7.91
CA ARG A 100 11.18 4.19 -7.32
C ARG A 100 12.25 3.20 -6.85
N LYS A 101 12.84 2.48 -7.82
CA LYS A 101 13.70 1.30 -7.58
C LYS A 101 14.90 1.59 -6.67
N GLU A 102 15.58 2.72 -6.85
CA GLU A 102 16.75 3.07 -6.04
C GLU A 102 16.38 3.27 -4.57
N GLN A 103 15.34 4.07 -4.28
CA GLN A 103 14.85 4.29 -2.92
C GLN A 103 14.36 2.99 -2.27
N ALA A 104 13.72 2.12 -3.06
CA ALA A 104 13.31 0.80 -2.61
C ALA A 104 14.51 -0.06 -2.23
N ARG A 105 15.52 -0.16 -3.11
CA ARG A 105 16.74 -0.93 -2.87
C ARG A 105 17.47 -0.44 -1.63
N GLU A 106 17.68 0.86 -1.50
CA GLU A 106 18.35 1.45 -0.34
C GLU A 106 17.63 1.08 0.97
N THR A 107 16.32 1.33 1.02
CA THR A 107 15.49 1.07 2.21
C THR A 107 15.49 -0.41 2.58
N LEU A 108 15.35 -1.30 1.59
CA LEU A 108 15.25 -2.74 1.80
C LEU A 108 16.59 -3.37 2.14
N THR A 109 17.69 -2.92 1.53
CA THR A 109 19.05 -3.37 1.90
C THR A 109 19.34 -3.04 3.35
N ALA A 110 19.04 -1.80 3.78
CA ALA A 110 19.26 -1.38 5.15
C ALA A 110 18.47 -2.21 6.18
N LEU A 111 17.31 -2.78 5.80
CA LEU A 111 16.54 -3.69 6.65
C LEU A 111 17.03 -5.14 6.58
N ALA A 112 17.46 -5.58 5.41
CA ALA A 112 17.97 -6.93 5.19
C ALA A 112 19.25 -7.19 6.00
N THR A 113 20.10 -6.17 6.15
CA THR A 113 21.35 -6.22 6.91
C THR A 113 21.21 -5.74 8.36
N LEU A 114 20.01 -5.41 8.82
CA LEU A 114 19.78 -4.93 10.18
C LEU A 114 19.78 -6.11 11.16
N ASP A 115 20.75 -6.12 12.07
CA ASP A 115 20.81 -7.09 13.15
C ASP A 115 19.53 -7.06 13.99
N GLY A 116 18.96 -8.24 14.26
CA GLY A 116 17.72 -8.36 15.03
C GLY A 116 16.42 -8.09 14.25
N ALA A 117 16.47 -7.74 12.96
CA ALA A 117 15.26 -7.54 12.14
C ALA A 117 14.44 -8.83 11.90
N GLY A 118 15.00 -10.00 12.23
CA GLY A 118 14.28 -11.28 12.26
C GLY A 118 13.55 -11.60 10.95
N SER A 119 12.23 -11.79 11.02
CA SER A 119 11.41 -12.06 9.84
C SER A 119 11.30 -10.86 8.90
N VAL A 120 11.41 -9.62 9.40
CA VAL A 120 11.35 -8.40 8.57
C VAL A 120 12.56 -8.30 7.65
N GLY A 121 13.77 -8.60 8.16
CA GLY A 121 14.98 -8.63 7.34
C GLY A 121 14.90 -9.66 6.21
N ARG A 122 14.35 -10.85 6.50
CA ARG A 122 14.11 -11.88 5.47
C ARG A 122 13.08 -11.42 4.42
N LEU A 123 12.02 -10.75 4.84
CA LEU A 123 11.05 -10.18 3.90
C LEU A 123 11.70 -9.10 3.01
N ALA A 124 12.59 -8.28 3.58
CA ALA A 124 13.32 -7.28 2.81
C ALA A 124 14.21 -7.93 1.74
N HIS A 125 14.90 -9.04 2.06
CA HIS A 125 15.64 -9.83 1.07
C HIS A 125 14.75 -10.33 -0.09
N TYR A 126 13.54 -10.82 0.19
CA TYR A 126 12.63 -11.25 -0.87
C TYR A 126 12.19 -10.10 -1.77
N TRP A 127 11.99 -8.90 -1.20
CA TRP A 127 11.70 -7.72 -2.00
C TRP A 127 12.87 -7.27 -2.87
N LEU A 128 14.11 -7.37 -2.38
CA LEU A 128 15.30 -7.12 -3.20
C LEU A 128 15.38 -8.08 -4.39
N LEU A 129 15.19 -9.37 -4.15
CA LEU A 129 15.14 -10.37 -5.22
C LEU A 129 14.03 -10.07 -6.25
N TRP A 130 12.87 -9.60 -5.79
CA TRP A 130 11.79 -9.20 -6.67
C TRP A 130 12.13 -7.94 -7.49
N LEU A 131 12.87 -6.97 -6.93
CA LEU A 131 13.34 -5.79 -7.64
C LEU A 131 14.36 -6.13 -8.73
N ASP A 132 15.18 -7.14 -8.48
CA ASP A 132 16.24 -7.64 -9.38
C ASP A 132 15.74 -8.57 -10.49
N ARG A 133 14.44 -8.92 -10.48
CA ARG A 133 13.90 -9.80 -11.51
C ARG A 133 14.10 -9.20 -12.91
N PRO A 134 14.51 -10.01 -13.90
CA PRO A 134 14.56 -9.55 -15.27
C PRO A 134 13.18 -9.05 -15.71
N ALA A 135 13.14 -7.98 -16.52
CA ALA A 135 11.92 -7.57 -17.19
C ALA A 135 11.41 -8.78 -17.98
N ARG A 136 10.13 -9.15 -17.80
CA ARG A 136 9.56 -10.22 -18.63
C ARG A 136 9.60 -9.73 -20.09
N PRO A 137 10.04 -10.56 -21.03
CA PRO A 137 10.06 -10.22 -22.46
C PRO A 137 8.64 -9.95 -22.98
#